data_AF-A0A091K431-F1
#
_entry.id   AF-A0A091K431-F1
#
_cell.length_a   1.000
_cell.length_b   1.000
_cell.length_c   1.000
_cell.angle_alpha   90.00
_cell.angle_beta   90.00
_cell.angle_gamma   90.00
#
_symmetry.space_group_name_H-M   'P 1'
#
loop_
_entity.id
_entity.type
_entity.pdbx_description
1 polymer ?
#
loop_
_entity_poly.entity_id
_entity_poly.type
_entity_poly.pdbx_seq_one_letter_code
_entity_poly.pdbx_strand_id
1 'polypeptide(L)'
;AQACADVLALAKEARKRNLGPLHPSFNIIKIIRDGLIRNLPENTHQLSSGRLCVSLTRVSDGKNALISNFNSKEEVVQALICSSFVPIYCGLIPPSFRGVRYVDGGISDNLPHYESKNTITVSPFTGECDICPKGNSANFHEMNVTNTSIQLSMGNLYRLTQALFPPEPKVLGEICEQGYSDALKFLKENGILNDSIYIHLSFTKRNSHEAAHHADYMEIRNLSENRVETLKTEVRNDQLKQNPWPLEQSIFESLPPRLRK
;
A
#
# COMPACT_ATOMS: atom_id res chain seq x y z
N ALA A 1 -8.59 5.78 0.26
CA ALA A 1 -9.07 6.61 -0.88
C ALA A 1 -8.15 7.81 -1.14
N GLN A 2 -8.05 8.78 -0.21
CA GLN A 2 -7.29 10.03 -0.45
C GLN A 2 -5.78 9.81 -0.72
N ALA A 3 -5.09 8.97 0.07
CA ALA A 3 -3.68 8.66 -0.15
C ALA A 3 -3.40 8.07 -1.55
N CYS A 4 -4.26 7.15 -2.03
CA CYS A 4 -4.15 6.60 -3.39
C CYS A 4 -4.33 7.68 -4.46
N ALA A 5 -5.26 8.62 -4.25
CA ALA A 5 -5.47 9.74 -5.17
C ALA A 5 -4.24 10.66 -5.23
N ASP A 6 -3.59 10.93 -4.10
CA ASP A 6 -2.35 11.72 -4.05
C ASP A 6 -1.18 11.00 -4.75
N VAL A 7 -1.07 9.68 -4.61
CA VAL A 7 -0.06 8.86 -5.33
C VAL A 7 -0.30 8.90 -6.84
N LEU A 8 -1.55 8.73 -7.29
CA LEU A 8 -1.91 8.83 -8.71
C LEU A 8 -1.65 10.24 -9.27
N ALA A 9 -1.94 11.28 -8.50
CA ALA A 9 -1.64 12.66 -8.87
C ALA A 9 -0.13 12.89 -9.01
N LEU A 10 0.67 12.35 -8.07
CA LEU A 10 2.13 12.41 -8.12
C LEU A 10 2.68 11.72 -9.38
N ALA A 11 2.22 10.50 -9.65
CA ALA A 11 2.62 9.75 -10.84
C ALA A 11 2.28 10.49 -12.13
N LYS A 12 1.09 11.08 -12.20
CA LYS A 12 0.67 11.89 -13.35
C LYS A 12 1.56 13.12 -13.53
N GLU A 13 1.93 13.80 -12.44
CA GLU A 13 2.81 14.96 -12.49
C GLU A 13 4.23 14.58 -12.92
N ALA A 14 4.76 13.45 -12.41
CA ALA A 14 6.05 12.90 -12.82
C ALA A 14 6.09 12.63 -14.32
N ARG A 15 5.02 12.09 -14.91
CA ARG A 15 4.95 11.74 -16.34
C ARG A 15 4.80 12.92 -17.29
N LYS A 16 4.48 14.14 -16.83
CA LYS A 16 4.28 15.31 -17.71
C LYS A 16 5.55 15.81 -18.41
N ARG A 17 6.72 15.32 -18.01
CA ARG A 17 8.02 15.89 -18.44
C ARG A 17 8.88 14.85 -19.12
N ASN A 18 9.69 15.28 -20.10
CA ASN A 18 10.50 14.39 -20.95
C ASN A 18 11.57 13.57 -20.19
N LEU A 19 11.96 13.99 -18.97
CA LEU A 19 12.85 13.25 -18.07
C LEU A 19 12.10 12.59 -16.90
N GLY A 20 10.77 12.62 -16.93
CA GLY A 20 9.92 12.05 -15.91
C GLY A 20 10.25 12.58 -14.50
N PRO A 21 10.46 11.68 -13.52
CA PRO A 21 10.82 12.06 -12.16
C PRO A 21 12.24 12.61 -12.01
N LEU A 22 13.11 12.44 -13.01
CA LEU A 22 14.47 12.97 -13.00
C LEU A 22 14.55 14.41 -13.55
N HIS A 23 13.41 14.99 -13.94
CA HIS A 23 13.38 16.36 -14.43
C HIS A 23 13.75 17.36 -13.30
N PRO A 24 14.68 18.31 -13.51
CA PRO A 24 15.18 19.20 -12.44
C PRO A 24 14.10 20.04 -11.73
N SER A 25 13.00 20.37 -12.41
CA SER A 25 11.86 21.08 -11.81
C SER A 25 10.82 20.16 -11.15
N PHE A 26 11.01 18.83 -11.16
CA PHE A 26 10.16 17.86 -10.48
C PHE A 26 10.74 17.60 -9.10
N ASN A 27 10.10 18.16 -8.09
CA ASN A 27 10.50 17.95 -6.71
C ASN A 27 9.51 17.01 -6.04
N ILE A 28 9.78 15.71 -6.15
CA ILE A 28 8.96 14.65 -5.55
C ILE A 28 8.77 14.88 -4.04
N ILE A 29 9.85 15.29 -3.35
CA ILE A 29 9.85 15.56 -1.91
C ILE A 29 8.89 16.69 -1.54
N LYS A 30 8.83 17.75 -2.35
CA LYS A 30 7.87 18.83 -2.14
C LYS A 30 6.43 18.34 -2.28
N ILE A 31 6.12 17.55 -3.31
CA ILE A 31 4.77 17.04 -3.54
C ILE A 31 4.34 16.11 -2.39
N ILE A 32 5.23 15.18 -1.98
CA ILE A 32 4.99 14.29 -0.83
C ILE A 32 4.77 15.11 0.44
N ARG A 33 5.63 16.08 0.73
CA ARG A 33 5.52 16.95 1.92
C ARG A 33 4.17 17.67 1.92
N ASP A 34 3.82 18.32 0.82
CA ASP A 34 2.57 19.08 0.73
C ASP A 34 1.36 18.15 0.90
N GLY A 35 1.41 16.92 0.36
CA GLY A 35 0.39 15.89 0.56
C GLY A 35 0.26 15.46 2.02
N LEU A 36 1.37 15.15 2.68
CA LEU A 36 1.38 14.77 4.09
C LEU A 36 0.85 15.89 4.98
N ILE A 37 1.27 17.14 4.76
CA ILE A 37 0.79 18.30 5.52
C ILE A 37 -0.72 18.51 5.34
N ARG A 38 -1.25 18.33 4.12
CA ARG A 38 -2.69 18.47 3.87
C ARG A 38 -3.52 17.35 4.51
N ASN A 39 -3.04 16.12 4.48
CA ASN A 39 -3.84 14.95 4.84
C ASN A 39 -3.71 14.51 6.31
N LEU A 40 -2.59 14.81 6.96
CA LEU A 40 -2.36 14.43 8.35
C LEU A 40 -3.05 15.44 9.30
N PRO A 41 -3.78 14.97 10.33
CA PRO A 41 -4.35 15.86 11.34
C PRO A 41 -3.28 16.57 12.16
N GLU A 42 -3.60 17.73 12.73
CA GLU A 42 -2.64 18.54 13.53
C GLU A 42 -2.03 17.78 14.72
N ASN A 43 -2.82 16.92 15.36
CA ASN A 43 -2.38 16.09 16.49
C ASN A 43 -1.72 14.77 16.07
N THR A 44 -1.33 14.59 14.80
CA THR A 44 -0.76 13.31 14.30
C THR A 44 0.38 12.79 15.18
N HIS A 45 1.26 13.65 15.67
CA HIS A 45 2.39 13.27 16.52
C HIS A 45 1.97 12.58 17.83
N GLN A 46 0.82 12.95 18.40
CA GLN A 46 0.23 12.28 19.56
C GLN A 46 -0.40 10.95 19.17
N LEU A 47 -0.97 10.88 17.96
CA LEU A 47 -1.58 9.67 17.42
C LEU A 47 -0.54 8.63 16.99
N SER A 48 0.64 9.05 16.54
CA SER A 48 1.65 8.16 15.97
C SER A 48 2.76 7.79 16.96
N SER A 49 3.06 8.62 17.96
CA SER A 49 4.15 8.31 18.89
C SER A 49 3.92 7.01 19.66
N GLY A 50 4.93 6.15 19.70
CA GLY A 50 4.88 4.80 20.29
C GLY A 50 4.08 3.77 19.48
N ARG A 51 3.42 4.18 18.38
CA ARG A 51 2.59 3.31 17.52
C ARG A 51 3.10 3.19 16.09
N LEU A 52 3.75 4.24 15.59
CA LEU A 52 4.41 4.29 14.30
C LEU A 52 5.92 4.25 14.52
N CYS A 53 6.60 3.34 13.83
CA CYS A 53 8.05 3.30 13.75
C CYS A 53 8.49 3.60 12.31
N VAL A 54 9.35 4.59 12.14
CA VAL A 54 9.86 5.02 10.82
C VAL A 54 11.33 4.66 10.71
N SER A 55 11.66 3.78 9.77
CA SER A 55 13.04 3.35 9.48
C SER A 55 13.76 4.43 8.69
N LEU A 56 14.94 4.86 9.18
CA LEU A 56 15.79 5.85 8.52
C LEU A 56 17.23 5.33 8.41
N THR A 57 17.89 5.59 7.29
CA THR A 57 19.33 5.29 7.16
C THR A 57 20.14 6.56 7.42
N ARG A 58 20.98 6.56 8.45
CA ARG A 58 21.83 7.71 8.80
C ARG A 58 22.98 7.84 7.82
N VAL A 59 23.16 9.04 7.25
CA VAL A 59 24.15 9.28 6.18
C VAL A 59 25.60 9.13 6.67
N SER A 60 25.88 9.52 7.91
CA SER A 60 27.25 9.58 8.42
C SER A 60 27.93 8.22 8.58
N ASP A 61 27.16 7.16 8.84
CA ASP A 61 27.68 5.83 9.15
C ASP A 61 26.85 4.68 8.56
N GLY A 62 25.82 4.96 7.77
CA GLY A 62 24.95 3.97 7.12
C GLY A 62 24.08 3.17 8.09
N LYS A 63 24.06 3.51 9.39
CA LYS A 63 23.30 2.75 10.39
C LYS A 63 21.83 3.12 10.35
N ASN A 64 20.99 2.13 10.66
CA ASN A 64 19.56 2.35 10.81
C ASN A 64 19.25 3.16 12.09
N ALA A 65 18.24 4.01 12.01
CA ALA A 65 17.60 4.66 13.13
C ALA A 65 16.08 4.50 13.02
N LEU A 66 15.48 3.79 13.99
CA LEU A 66 14.04 3.61 14.06
C LEU A 66 13.42 4.72 14.91
N ILE A 67 12.68 5.62 14.28
CA ILE A 67 12.06 6.77 14.96
C ILE A 67 10.61 6.45 15.30
N SER A 68 10.28 6.49 16.59
CA SER A 68 8.91 6.22 17.06
C SER A 68 8.32 7.31 17.96
N ASN A 69 9.06 8.37 18.27
CA ASN A 69 8.58 9.47 19.10
C ASN A 69 8.66 10.82 18.37
N PHE A 70 7.54 11.54 18.36
CA PHE A 70 7.34 12.79 17.63
C PHE A 70 6.74 13.86 18.53
N ASN A 71 7.30 15.08 18.47
CA ASN A 71 6.86 16.21 19.27
C ASN A 71 5.91 17.16 18.52
N SER A 72 5.80 17.04 17.19
CA SER A 72 4.90 17.85 16.37
C SER A 72 4.53 17.16 15.05
N LYS A 73 3.50 17.65 14.36
CA LYS A 73 3.11 17.19 13.02
C LYS A 73 4.28 17.32 12.03
N GLU A 74 5.04 18.41 12.13
CA GLU A 74 6.22 18.68 11.31
C GLU A 74 7.31 17.63 11.54
N GLU A 75 7.51 17.16 12.77
CA GLU A 75 8.46 16.07 13.03
C GLU A 75 8.01 14.77 12.37
N VAL A 76 6.72 14.42 12.42
CA VAL A 76 6.18 13.22 11.73
C VAL A 76 6.42 13.34 10.23
N VAL A 77 6.05 14.47 9.64
CA VAL A 77 6.25 14.73 8.20
C VAL A 77 7.75 14.68 7.86
N GLN A 78 8.61 15.29 8.67
CA GLN A 78 10.05 15.31 8.42
C GLN A 78 10.66 13.91 8.47
N ALA A 79 10.25 13.07 9.42
CA ALA A 79 10.69 11.69 9.49
C ALA A 79 10.23 10.89 8.24
N LEU A 80 8.97 11.02 7.83
CA LEU A 80 8.46 10.37 6.62
C LEU A 80 9.19 10.84 5.36
N ILE A 81 9.52 12.13 5.25
CA ILE A 81 10.31 12.68 4.14
C ILE A 81 11.73 12.10 4.14
N CYS A 82 12.38 11.97 5.30
CA CYS A 82 13.69 11.32 5.38
C CYS A 82 13.60 9.85 4.94
N SER A 83 12.58 9.14 5.39
CA SER A 83 12.35 7.72 5.11
C SER A 83 12.05 7.42 3.65
N SER A 84 11.58 8.40 2.88
CA SER A 84 11.25 8.27 1.46
C SER A 84 12.23 9.02 0.54
N PHE A 85 13.34 9.51 1.10
CA PHE A 85 14.40 10.16 0.32
C PHE A 85 15.35 9.11 -0.27
N VAL A 86 15.06 8.67 -1.49
CA VAL A 86 15.97 7.83 -2.27
C VAL A 86 17.10 8.71 -2.82
N PRO A 87 18.38 8.47 -2.44
CA PRO A 87 19.50 9.27 -2.89
C PRO A 87 19.59 9.36 -4.42
N ILE A 88 20.05 10.50 -4.94
CA ILE A 88 20.18 10.80 -6.38
C ILE A 88 18.82 11.00 -7.06
N TYR A 89 17.85 10.12 -6.79
CA TYR A 89 16.49 10.20 -7.34
C TYR A 89 15.69 11.38 -6.78
N CYS A 90 15.67 11.54 -5.45
CA CYS A 90 14.97 12.63 -4.77
C CYS A 90 15.79 13.93 -4.71
N GLY A 91 17.09 13.88 -5.01
CA GLY A 91 18.02 15.00 -4.97
C GLY A 91 19.40 14.61 -4.42
N LEU A 92 20.31 15.59 -4.39
CA LEU A 92 21.70 15.41 -3.93
C LEU A 92 21.91 15.69 -2.45
N ILE A 93 21.08 16.54 -1.84
CA ILE A 93 21.22 16.95 -0.44
C ILE A 93 20.12 16.26 0.37
N PRO A 94 20.46 15.26 1.21
CA PRO A 94 19.49 14.58 2.04
C PRO A 94 18.87 15.54 3.08
N PRO A 95 17.60 15.34 3.43
CA PRO A 95 16.94 16.08 4.50
C PRO A 95 17.57 15.76 5.86
N SER A 96 17.35 16.66 6.83
CA SER A 96 17.77 16.45 8.21
C SER A 96 16.58 16.24 9.13
N PHE A 97 16.70 15.32 10.09
CA PHE A 97 15.78 15.15 11.21
C PHE A 97 16.57 15.34 12.50
N ARG A 98 16.13 16.26 13.36
CA ARG A 98 16.83 16.63 14.62
C ARG A 98 18.33 16.89 14.44
N GLY A 99 18.68 17.62 13.37
CA GLY A 99 20.06 18.02 13.06
C GLY A 99 20.92 16.95 12.37
N VAL A 100 20.42 15.72 12.21
CA VAL A 100 21.16 14.61 11.56
C VAL A 100 20.58 14.34 10.18
N ARG A 101 21.44 14.06 9.19
CA ARG A 101 21.02 13.75 7.81
C ARG A 101 20.66 12.28 7.64
N TYR A 102 19.52 12.05 6.99
CA TYR A 102 18.98 10.72 6.76
C TYR A 102 18.53 10.55 5.31
N VAL A 103 18.54 9.30 4.86
CA VAL A 103 18.02 8.85 3.57
C VAL A 103 17.07 7.66 3.81
N ASP A 104 16.50 7.14 2.73
CA ASP A 104 15.55 6.04 2.72
C ASP A 104 15.95 4.89 3.67
N GLY A 105 15.00 4.50 4.53
CA GLY A 105 15.18 3.45 5.53
C GLY A 105 15.48 2.09 4.90
N GLY A 106 14.96 1.84 3.70
CA GLY A 106 15.13 0.60 2.98
C GLY A 106 16.57 0.29 2.56
N ILE A 107 17.48 1.27 2.65
CA ILE A 107 18.92 1.07 2.43
C ILE A 107 19.58 0.33 3.59
N SER A 108 19.05 0.43 4.81
CA SER A 108 19.61 -0.25 5.99
C SER A 108 18.66 -1.28 6.59
N ASP A 109 17.35 -1.01 6.62
CA ASP A 109 16.32 -1.89 7.16
C ASP A 109 14.95 -1.58 6.52
N ASN A 110 14.62 -2.32 5.47
CA ASN A 110 13.40 -2.14 4.68
C ASN A 110 12.19 -2.86 5.26
N LEU A 111 12.41 -3.88 6.08
CA LEU A 111 11.36 -4.56 6.84
C LEU A 111 11.79 -4.68 8.31
N PRO A 112 11.61 -3.61 9.10
CA PRO A 112 12.00 -3.62 10.51
C PRO A 112 11.28 -4.75 11.24
N HIS A 113 12.04 -5.71 11.72
CA HIS A 113 11.49 -6.87 12.39
C HIS A 113 11.01 -6.46 13.80
N TYR A 114 9.74 -6.73 14.11
CA TYR A 114 9.20 -6.58 15.44
C TYR A 114 8.93 -7.97 16.00
N GLU A 115 9.47 -8.29 17.18
CA GLU A 115 9.44 -9.63 17.82
C GLU A 115 8.04 -10.10 18.28
N SER A 116 6.97 -9.54 17.72
CA SER A 116 5.61 -10.01 17.95
C SER A 116 5.26 -11.12 16.97
N LYS A 117 4.74 -12.23 17.51
CA LYS A 117 4.20 -13.36 16.72
C LYS A 117 2.98 -13.00 15.87
N ASN A 118 2.42 -11.80 16.04
CA ASN A 118 1.21 -11.34 15.34
C ASN A 118 1.50 -10.22 14.33
N THR A 119 2.76 -10.05 13.91
CA THR A 119 3.13 -9.06 12.91
C THR A 119 2.69 -9.52 11.51
N ILE A 120 1.93 -8.69 10.80
CA ILE A 120 1.57 -8.91 9.39
C ILE A 120 2.53 -8.08 8.52
N THR A 121 3.21 -8.74 7.60
CA THR A 121 4.18 -8.14 6.68
C THR A 121 3.58 -7.89 5.30
N VAL A 122 3.90 -6.75 4.70
CA VAL A 122 3.35 -6.35 3.39
C VAL A 122 4.49 -5.93 2.48
N SER A 123 4.53 -6.49 1.27
CA SER A 123 5.54 -6.15 0.27
C SER A 123 4.90 -5.94 -1.11
N PRO A 124 5.32 -4.90 -1.86
CA PRO A 124 4.93 -4.74 -3.26
C PRO A 124 5.67 -5.72 -4.19
N PHE A 125 6.64 -6.47 -3.68
CA PHE A 125 7.43 -7.46 -4.41
C PHE A 125 7.04 -8.87 -4.02
N THR A 126 7.15 -9.80 -4.98
CA THR A 126 6.95 -11.23 -4.74
C THR A 126 8.03 -11.76 -3.79
N GLY A 127 7.63 -12.47 -2.73
CA GLY A 127 8.54 -13.02 -1.73
C GLY A 127 7.78 -13.66 -0.56
N GLU A 128 8.41 -13.66 0.62
CA GLU A 128 7.92 -14.34 1.83
C GLU A 128 7.06 -13.47 2.76
N CYS A 129 6.71 -12.25 2.34
CA CYS A 129 5.77 -11.43 3.11
C CYS A 129 4.35 -12.02 3.07
N ASP A 130 3.62 -11.84 4.18
CA ASP A 130 2.25 -12.32 4.36
C ASP A 130 1.33 -11.85 3.24
N ILE A 131 1.42 -10.56 2.91
CA ILE A 131 0.69 -9.90 1.83
C ILE A 131 1.69 -9.44 0.76
N CYS A 132 1.71 -10.13 -0.38
CA CYS A 132 2.53 -9.78 -1.53
C CYS A 132 1.97 -10.38 -2.83
N PRO A 133 2.36 -9.85 -4.01
CA PRO A 133 2.04 -10.47 -5.28
C PRO A 133 2.54 -11.92 -5.32
N LYS A 134 1.76 -12.83 -5.92
CA LYS A 134 2.18 -14.22 -6.11
C LYS A 134 2.81 -14.40 -7.49
N GLY A 135 4.05 -14.89 -7.52
CA GLY A 135 4.78 -15.19 -8.75
C GLY A 135 4.39 -16.55 -9.33
N ASN A 136 4.42 -16.68 -10.66
CA ASN A 136 4.15 -17.94 -11.37
C ASN A 136 5.36 -18.88 -11.42
N SER A 137 6.51 -18.50 -10.86
CA SER A 137 7.77 -19.24 -11.03
C SER A 137 8.16 -20.02 -9.80
N ALA A 138 8.37 -21.33 -9.98
CA ALA A 138 9.08 -22.22 -9.05
C ALA A 138 10.61 -21.93 -9.02
N ASN A 139 11.00 -20.64 -8.99
CA ASN A 139 12.41 -20.22 -9.05
C ASN A 139 12.94 -19.99 -7.64
N PHE A 140 13.83 -20.89 -7.21
CA PHE A 140 14.39 -21.01 -5.86
C PHE A 140 15.58 -20.07 -5.56
N HIS A 141 15.60 -18.86 -6.13
CA HIS A 141 16.67 -17.90 -5.86
C HIS A 141 16.10 -16.62 -5.26
N GLU A 142 16.30 -16.52 -3.96
CA GLU A 142 15.80 -15.46 -3.11
C GLU A 142 16.98 -14.61 -2.61
N MET A 143 16.79 -13.28 -2.60
CA MET A 143 17.79 -12.34 -2.11
C MET A 143 17.21 -11.55 -0.94
N ASN A 144 17.80 -11.74 0.23
CA ASN A 144 17.54 -10.92 1.40
C ASN A 144 18.26 -9.58 1.25
N VAL A 145 17.52 -8.52 0.94
CA VAL A 145 18.05 -7.15 0.93
C VAL A 145 17.44 -6.42 2.11
N THR A 146 18.28 -6.00 3.07
CA THR A 146 17.87 -5.13 4.20
C THR A 146 16.61 -5.64 4.92
N ASN A 147 16.64 -6.92 5.31
CA ASN A 147 15.53 -7.67 5.94
C ASN A 147 14.29 -7.89 5.05
N THR A 148 14.34 -7.55 3.76
CA THR A 148 13.26 -7.82 2.82
C THR A 148 13.56 -9.03 1.94
N SER A 149 12.59 -9.93 2.03
CA SER A 149 12.28 -11.09 1.21
C SER A 149 12.08 -10.83 -0.30
N ILE A 150 13.08 -10.67 -1.19
CA ILE A 150 12.82 -10.40 -2.62
C ILE A 150 13.23 -11.57 -3.51
N GLN A 151 12.27 -12.16 -4.21
CA GLN A 151 12.55 -13.16 -5.24
C GLN A 151 13.26 -12.54 -6.45
N LEU A 152 14.35 -13.15 -6.91
CA LEU A 152 15.03 -12.75 -8.14
C LEU A 152 14.21 -13.21 -9.35
N SER A 153 13.26 -12.37 -9.78
CA SER A 153 12.39 -12.64 -10.92
C SER A 153 12.29 -11.43 -11.85
N MET A 154 12.01 -11.68 -13.13
CA MET A 154 11.71 -10.61 -14.09
C MET A 154 10.49 -9.79 -13.66
N GLY A 155 9.54 -10.42 -12.96
CA GLY A 155 8.40 -9.73 -12.37
C GLY A 155 8.81 -8.72 -11.30
N ASN A 156 9.71 -9.09 -10.38
CA ASN A 156 10.20 -8.15 -9.37
C ASN A 156 11.13 -7.08 -9.95
N LEU A 157 11.94 -7.41 -10.97
CA LEU A 157 12.72 -6.40 -11.69
C LEU A 157 11.78 -5.37 -12.36
N TYR A 158 10.73 -5.84 -13.03
CA TYR A 158 9.71 -4.97 -13.63
C TYR A 158 8.99 -4.11 -12.57
N ARG A 159 8.67 -4.66 -11.40
CA ARG A 159 8.08 -3.88 -10.29
C ARG A 159 9.04 -2.84 -9.73
N LEU A 160 10.34 -3.15 -9.67
CA LEU A 160 11.37 -2.21 -9.23
C LEU A 160 11.48 -1.04 -10.22
N THR A 161 11.43 -1.31 -11.52
CA THR A 161 11.43 -0.23 -12.52
C THR A 161 10.18 0.64 -12.40
N GLN A 162 9.01 0.05 -12.16
CA GLN A 162 7.75 0.78 -11.93
C GLN A 162 7.77 1.62 -10.65
N ALA A 163 8.48 1.18 -9.61
CA ALA A 163 8.63 1.93 -8.36
C ALA A 163 9.46 3.21 -8.57
N LEU A 164 10.50 3.14 -9.40
CA LEU A 164 11.35 4.30 -9.72
C LEU A 164 10.75 5.18 -10.84
N PHE A 165 10.08 4.57 -11.81
CA PHE A 165 9.48 5.22 -12.96
C PHE A 165 7.99 4.92 -12.99
N PRO A 166 7.14 5.82 -12.44
CA PRO A 166 5.73 5.54 -12.29
C PRO A 166 5.09 5.20 -13.66
N PRO A 167 4.41 4.05 -13.78
CA PRO A 167 3.80 3.62 -15.03
C PRO A 167 2.53 4.44 -15.34
N GLU A 168 1.82 4.05 -16.39
CA GLU A 168 0.59 4.74 -16.76
C GLU A 168 -0.48 4.66 -15.66
N PRO A 169 -1.37 5.66 -15.51
CA PRO A 169 -2.43 5.63 -14.50
C PRO A 169 -3.26 4.34 -14.50
N LYS A 170 -3.47 3.75 -15.67
CA LYS A 170 -4.14 2.44 -15.80
C LYS A 170 -3.36 1.33 -15.08
N VAL A 171 -2.07 1.21 -15.35
CA VAL A 171 -1.18 0.21 -14.73
C VAL A 171 -1.03 0.46 -13.22
N LEU A 172 -0.99 1.72 -12.78
CA LEU A 172 -1.03 2.05 -11.36
C LEU A 172 -2.33 1.61 -10.69
N GLY A 173 -3.46 1.74 -11.39
CA GLY A 173 -4.75 1.20 -10.96
C GLY A 173 -4.71 -0.31 -10.76
N GLU A 174 -4.16 -1.03 -11.73
CA GLU A 174 -3.98 -2.50 -11.67
C GLU A 174 -3.08 -2.91 -10.49
N ILE A 175 -2.01 -2.16 -10.20
CA ILE A 175 -1.14 -2.40 -9.03
C ILE A 175 -1.91 -2.20 -7.72
N CYS A 176 -2.70 -1.13 -7.60
CA CYS A 176 -3.53 -0.88 -6.43
C CYS A 176 -4.58 -1.98 -6.22
N GLU A 177 -5.21 -2.45 -7.30
CA GLU A 177 -6.17 -3.55 -7.29
C GLU A 177 -5.54 -4.87 -6.84
N GLN A 178 -4.33 -5.17 -7.34
CA GLN A 178 -3.60 -6.35 -6.93
C GLN A 178 -3.31 -6.32 -5.42
N GLY A 179 -2.83 -5.19 -4.89
CA GLY A 179 -2.56 -5.04 -3.46
C GLY A 179 -3.81 -5.20 -2.58
N TYR A 180 -4.96 -4.69 -3.03
CA TYR A 180 -6.24 -4.93 -2.37
C TYR A 180 -6.62 -6.41 -2.36
N SER A 181 -6.48 -7.08 -3.51
CA SER A 181 -6.82 -8.48 -3.68
C SER A 181 -5.93 -9.39 -2.83
N ASP A 182 -4.62 -9.11 -2.79
CA ASP A 182 -3.65 -9.83 -1.98
C ASP A 182 -3.96 -9.70 -0.48
N ALA A 183 -4.29 -8.49 -0.02
CA ALA A 183 -4.67 -8.25 1.37
C ALA A 183 -6.00 -8.94 1.73
N LEU A 184 -7.02 -8.83 0.87
CA LEU A 184 -8.32 -9.46 1.08
C LEU A 184 -8.17 -10.99 1.16
N LYS A 185 -7.37 -11.58 0.27
CA LYS A 185 -7.08 -13.01 0.26
C LYS A 185 -6.42 -13.43 1.58
N PHE A 186 -5.36 -12.74 2.00
CA PHE A 186 -4.67 -13.04 3.26
C PHE A 186 -5.63 -12.99 4.46
N LEU A 187 -6.46 -11.94 4.56
CA LEU A 187 -7.40 -11.79 5.68
C LEU A 187 -8.47 -12.89 5.70
N LYS A 188 -8.94 -13.35 4.53
CA LYS A 188 -9.89 -14.48 4.41
C LYS A 188 -9.25 -15.81 4.82
N GLU A 189 -8.07 -16.10 4.27
CA GLU A 189 -7.37 -17.36 4.51
C GLU A 189 -6.95 -17.54 5.99
N ASN A 190 -6.71 -16.42 6.70
CA ASN A 190 -6.37 -16.41 8.12
C ASN A 190 -7.56 -16.20 9.05
N GLY A 191 -8.81 -16.16 8.53
CA GLY A 191 -10.01 -16.00 9.36
C GLY A 191 -10.08 -14.67 10.13
N ILE A 192 -9.40 -13.63 9.66
CA ILE A 192 -9.39 -12.30 10.30
C ILE A 192 -10.66 -11.52 9.96
N LEU A 193 -11.27 -11.79 8.80
CA LEU A 193 -12.58 -11.23 8.46
C LEU A 193 -13.68 -11.97 9.22
N ASN A 194 -14.24 -11.34 10.25
CA ASN A 194 -15.58 -11.68 10.71
C ASN A 194 -16.62 -11.19 9.68
N ASP A 195 -17.73 -11.90 9.52
CA ASP A 195 -18.83 -11.58 8.59
C ASP A 195 -19.38 -10.14 8.73
N SER A 196 -19.08 -9.45 9.84
CA SER A 196 -19.47 -8.06 10.11
C SER A 196 -18.58 -6.97 9.47
N ILE A 197 -17.35 -7.29 9.05
CA ILE A 197 -16.44 -6.29 8.43
C ILE A 197 -16.86 -5.95 6.98
N TYR A 198 -17.60 -6.86 6.34
CA TYR A 198 -18.12 -6.67 4.98
C TYR A 198 -19.03 -5.43 4.83
N ILE A 199 -19.66 -4.95 5.91
CA ILE A 199 -20.63 -3.85 5.85
C ILE A 199 -19.97 -2.46 5.95
N HIS A 200 -18.73 -2.35 6.43
CA HIS A 200 -18.11 -1.04 6.72
C HIS A 200 -17.11 -0.54 5.66
N LEU A 201 -16.73 -1.40 4.70
CA LEU A 201 -15.84 -1.04 3.58
C LEU A 201 -16.58 -0.39 2.40
N SER A 202 -17.92 -0.42 2.39
CA SER A 202 -18.76 0.40 1.50
C SER A 202 -18.75 1.87 1.96
N PHE A 203 -17.62 2.55 1.80
CA PHE A 203 -17.53 3.99 1.99
C PHE A 203 -18.19 4.73 0.81
N THR A 204 -19.52 4.90 0.89
CA THR A 204 -20.22 6.16 0.55
C THR A 204 -21.62 6.14 1.18
N LYS A 205 -22.03 7.28 1.73
CA LYS A 205 -23.39 7.57 2.24
C LYS A 205 -24.48 6.88 1.39
N ARG A 206 -25.19 5.90 1.96
CA ARG A 206 -26.56 5.59 1.51
C ARG A 206 -27.54 6.31 2.40
N ASN A 207 -28.45 7.06 1.77
CA ASN A 207 -29.61 7.62 2.43
C ASN A 207 -30.40 6.50 3.12
N SER A 208 -30.93 6.82 4.28
CA SER A 208 -31.55 5.92 5.25
C SER A 208 -32.93 5.37 4.86
N HIS A 209 -33.12 4.89 3.63
CA HIS A 209 -34.44 4.42 3.17
C HIS A 209 -34.50 3.12 2.35
N GLU A 210 -33.44 2.30 2.33
CA GLU A 210 -33.49 0.99 1.63
C GLU A 210 -32.93 -0.18 2.48
N ALA A 211 -33.06 -0.09 3.81
CA ALA A 211 -32.63 -1.14 4.74
C ALA A 211 -33.71 -2.21 5.02
N ALA A 212 -34.68 -2.40 4.13
CA ALA A 212 -35.70 -3.43 4.27
C ALA A 212 -35.80 -4.15 2.94
N HIS A 213 -35.05 -5.24 2.76
CA HIS A 213 -35.31 -6.38 1.86
C HIS A 213 -34.01 -7.19 1.73
N HIS A 214 -33.55 -7.85 2.80
CA HIS A 214 -32.62 -8.99 2.74
C HIS A 214 -32.57 -9.71 4.10
N ALA A 215 -33.74 -10.15 4.56
CA ALA A 215 -33.89 -10.92 5.81
C ALA A 215 -34.35 -12.36 5.56
N ASP A 216 -34.17 -12.89 4.35
CA ASP A 216 -34.81 -14.16 3.98
C ASP A 216 -33.85 -15.06 3.22
N TYR A 217 -32.77 -15.51 3.85
CA TYR A 217 -31.99 -16.69 3.43
C TYR A 217 -31.21 -17.27 4.62
N MET A 218 -31.94 -17.82 5.59
CA MET A 218 -31.37 -18.77 6.55
C MET A 218 -32.35 -19.89 6.82
N GLU A 219 -32.52 -20.80 5.86
CA GLU A 219 -32.98 -22.15 6.19
C GLU A 219 -32.67 -23.17 5.09
N ILE A 220 -31.46 -23.74 5.04
CA ILE A 220 -31.29 -25.12 4.52
C ILE A 220 -30.26 -25.84 5.38
N ARG A 221 -30.75 -26.58 6.38
CA ARG A 221 -30.01 -27.68 7.02
C ARG A 221 -30.51 -28.99 6.40
N ASN A 222 -29.55 -29.85 6.05
CA ASN A 222 -29.67 -31.26 5.63
C ASN A 222 -29.66 -31.53 4.12
N LEU A 223 -28.46 -31.79 3.55
CA LEU A 223 -28.25 -32.70 2.41
C LEU A 223 -26.79 -33.19 2.35
N SER A 224 -26.60 -34.43 1.91
CA SER A 224 -25.41 -35.31 1.97
C SER A 224 -24.09 -34.72 1.44
N GLU A 225 -22.98 -35.13 2.08
CA GLU A 225 -21.60 -34.63 1.96
C GLU A 225 -21.05 -34.50 0.53
N ASN A 226 -21.44 -35.37 -0.41
CA ASN A 226 -20.94 -35.30 -1.80
C ASN A 226 -21.54 -34.16 -2.65
N ARG A 227 -22.68 -33.55 -2.26
CA ARG A 227 -23.22 -32.37 -2.95
C ARG A 227 -22.66 -31.07 -2.39
N VAL A 228 -22.16 -31.08 -1.15
CA VAL A 228 -21.62 -29.90 -0.47
C VAL A 228 -20.32 -29.43 -1.12
N GLU A 229 -19.51 -30.34 -1.67
CA GLU A 229 -18.22 -29.99 -2.28
C GLU A 229 -18.36 -29.41 -3.69
N THR A 230 -19.29 -29.95 -4.48
CA THR A 230 -19.66 -29.42 -5.81
C THR A 230 -20.37 -28.06 -5.67
N LEU A 231 -21.31 -27.94 -4.71
CA LEU A 231 -21.98 -26.66 -4.42
C LEU A 231 -21.01 -25.63 -3.82
N LYS A 232 -20.05 -26.02 -2.98
CA LYS A 232 -19.01 -25.09 -2.49
C LYS A 232 -18.09 -24.60 -3.60
N THR A 233 -17.81 -25.44 -4.60
CA THR A 233 -16.94 -25.08 -5.73
C THR A 233 -17.70 -24.25 -6.77
N GLU A 234 -18.97 -24.54 -7.04
CA GLU A 234 -19.86 -23.71 -7.86
C GLU A 234 -20.17 -22.37 -7.19
N VAL A 235 -20.48 -22.33 -5.89
CA VAL A 235 -20.67 -21.09 -5.13
C VAL A 235 -19.37 -20.29 -5.03
N ARG A 236 -18.20 -20.92 -4.93
CA ARG A 236 -16.90 -20.22 -4.96
C ARG A 236 -16.60 -19.64 -6.33
N ASN A 237 -16.92 -20.34 -7.41
CA ASN A 237 -16.76 -19.84 -8.78
C ASN A 237 -17.79 -18.76 -9.13
N ASP A 238 -19.02 -18.86 -8.64
CA ASP A 238 -20.06 -17.85 -8.86
C ASP A 238 -19.86 -16.63 -7.97
N GLN A 239 -19.33 -16.75 -6.73
CA GLN A 239 -18.91 -15.59 -5.93
C GLN A 239 -17.67 -14.88 -6.49
N LEU A 240 -16.80 -15.59 -7.23
CA LEU A 240 -15.70 -14.98 -7.99
C LEU A 240 -16.20 -14.27 -9.25
N LYS A 241 -17.32 -14.72 -9.84
CA LYS A 241 -17.95 -14.10 -11.02
C LYS A 241 -18.97 -12.99 -10.69
N GLN A 242 -19.56 -12.99 -9.49
CA GLN A 242 -20.64 -12.07 -9.08
C GLN A 242 -20.20 -10.96 -8.12
N ASN A 243 -18.91 -10.77 -7.88
CA ASN A 243 -18.41 -9.57 -7.20
C ASN A 243 -17.88 -8.57 -8.23
N PRO A 244 -18.72 -7.74 -8.87
CA PRO A 244 -18.22 -6.52 -9.46
C PRO A 244 -17.62 -5.70 -8.31
N TRP A 245 -16.39 -5.25 -8.53
CA TRP A 245 -15.61 -4.38 -7.65
C TRP A 245 -16.46 -3.36 -6.89
N PRO A 246 -16.19 -3.06 -5.61
CA PRO A 246 -16.66 -1.81 -5.00
C PRO A 246 -16.05 -0.52 -5.59
N LEU A 247 -15.12 -0.60 -6.55
CA LEU A 247 -14.48 0.52 -7.25
C LEU A 247 -14.64 0.34 -8.76
N GLU A 248 -15.89 0.42 -9.23
CA GLU A 248 -16.17 0.73 -10.63
C GLU A 248 -15.55 2.09 -11.04
N GLN A 249 -15.57 2.38 -12.35
CA GLN A 249 -15.18 3.63 -13.03
C GLN A 249 -15.39 4.94 -12.23
N SER A 250 -16.33 4.95 -11.28
CA SER A 250 -16.52 5.94 -10.22
C SER A 250 -15.24 6.50 -9.58
N ILE A 251 -14.12 5.77 -9.43
CA ILE A 251 -12.86 6.39 -8.98
C ILE A 251 -12.28 7.30 -10.03
N PHE A 252 -12.15 6.82 -11.27
CA PHE A 252 -11.70 7.65 -12.39
C PHE A 252 -12.65 8.83 -12.64
N GLU A 253 -13.94 8.67 -12.32
CA GLU A 253 -14.96 9.71 -12.37
C GLU A 253 -15.09 10.57 -11.09
N SER A 254 -14.43 10.20 -9.98
CA SER A 254 -14.35 11.01 -8.75
C SER A 254 -12.98 11.65 -8.54
N LEU A 255 -12.00 11.24 -9.35
CA LEU A 255 -10.77 12.00 -9.54
C LEU A 255 -11.14 13.44 -9.95
N PRO A 256 -10.47 14.47 -9.39
CA PRO A 256 -10.59 15.84 -9.87
C PRO A 256 -10.46 15.90 -11.40
N PRO A 257 -11.21 16.77 -12.12
CA PRO A 257 -11.22 16.78 -13.59
C PRO A 257 -9.82 16.84 -14.25
N ARG A 258 -8.84 17.41 -13.54
CA ARG A 258 -7.43 17.49 -13.97
C ARG A 258 -6.71 16.14 -14.02
N LEU A 259 -7.20 15.14 -13.29
CA LEU A 259 -6.60 13.81 -13.17
C LEU A 259 -7.22 12.77 -14.12
N ARG A 260 -8.38 13.05 -14.74
CA ARG A 260 -9.11 12.11 -15.63
C ARG A 260 -8.57 11.91 -17.06
N LYS A 261 -7.45 12.54 -17.41
CA LYS A 261 -6.81 12.47 -18.74
C LYS A 261 -5.50 11.69 -18.74
#